data_AF-A0A9X1KV43-F1
#
_entry.id   AF-A0A9X1KV43-F1
#
_cell.length_a   1.000
_cell.length_b   1.000
_cell.length_c   1.000
_cell.angle_alpha   90.00
_cell.angle_beta   90.00
_cell.angle_gamma   90.00
#
_symmetry.space_group_name_H-M   'P 1'
#
loop_
_entity.id
_entity.type
_entity.pdbx_description
1 polymer ?
#
loop_
_entity_poly.entity_id
_entity_poly.type
_entity_poly.pdbx_seq_one_letter_code
_entity_poly.pdbx_strand_id
1 'polypeptide(L)'
;MKNLKLLICFVLVISFVSCKKEVSEKDNLKTIKSAVAKKNIEKENFEKEVLPLVQELYEKDSVKYSMINHIAKKAQKEKNKDIFRMNVANLKDELAYYKKEMEAEKK
;
A
#
# COMPACT_ATOMS: atom_id res chain seq x y z
N MET A 1 -39.51 -24.90 -23.40
CA MET A 1 -38.35 -24.33 -22.69
C MET A 1 -37.56 -23.42 -23.64
N LYS A 2 -37.97 -22.15 -23.82
CA LYS A 2 -37.38 -21.23 -24.82
C LYS A 2 -36.68 -20.01 -24.22
N ASN A 3 -36.66 -19.87 -22.89
CA ASN A 3 -36.22 -18.63 -22.23
C ASN A 3 -34.92 -18.77 -21.41
N LEU A 4 -34.17 -19.88 -21.55
CA LEU A 4 -32.95 -20.11 -20.75
C LEU A 4 -31.68 -19.54 -21.39
N LYS A 5 -31.70 -19.23 -22.71
CA LYS A 5 -30.51 -18.76 -23.43
C LYS A 5 -30.22 -17.25 -23.26
N LEU A 6 -31.13 -16.47 -22.69
CA LEU A 6 -30.94 -15.02 -22.55
C LEU A 6 -30.15 -14.64 -21.27
N LEU A 7 -30.02 -15.57 -20.32
CA LEU A 7 -29.43 -15.27 -18.99
C LEU A 7 -27.91 -15.43 -18.94
N ILE A 8 -27.30 -16.09 -19.94
CA ILE A 8 -25.86 -16.38 -19.96
C ILE A 8 -25.03 -15.18 -20.47
N CYS A 9 -25.62 -14.25 -21.24
CA CYS A 9 -24.89 -13.09 -21.75
C CYS A 9 -24.62 -11.99 -20.71
N PHE A 10 -25.37 -11.95 -19.59
CA PHE A 10 -25.18 -10.90 -18.57
C PHE A 10 -24.08 -11.20 -17.54
N VAL A 11 -23.59 -12.44 -17.47
CA VAL A 11 -22.56 -12.83 -16.48
C VAL A 11 -21.13 -12.49 -16.95
N LEU A 12 -20.90 -12.34 -18.26
CA LEU A 12 -19.56 -12.07 -18.80
C LEU A 12 -19.16 -10.59 -18.82
N VAL A 13 -20.10 -9.66 -18.63
CA VAL A 13 -19.83 -8.21 -18.75
C VAL A 13 -19.34 -7.60 -17.42
N ILE A 14 -19.49 -8.29 -16.29
CA ILE A 14 -19.09 -7.77 -14.97
C ILE A 14 -17.59 -8.01 -14.69
N SER A 15 -16.91 -8.87 -15.46
CA SER A 15 -15.50 -9.23 -15.24
C SER A 15 -14.47 -8.17 -15.66
N PHE A 16 -14.88 -7.03 -16.25
CA PHE A 16 -13.97 -6.00 -16.75
C PHE A 16 -14.05 -4.64 -16.04
N VAL A 17 -14.84 -4.50 -14.98
CA VAL A 17 -14.86 -3.28 -14.14
C VAL A 17 -13.99 -3.43 -12.89
N SER A 18 -12.92 -4.23 -12.96
CA SER A 18 -11.76 -4.03 -12.08
C SER A 18 -10.65 -3.38 -12.90
N CYS A 19 -10.99 -2.23 -13.51
CA CYS A 19 -10.00 -1.21 -13.82
C CYS A 19 -9.53 -0.66 -12.47
N LYS A 20 -8.78 -1.46 -11.69
CA LYS A 20 -7.97 -0.98 -10.57
C LYS A 20 -7.11 0.09 -11.22
N LYS A 21 -7.40 1.36 -10.92
CA LYS A 21 -6.57 2.50 -11.27
C LYS A 21 -5.12 2.03 -11.12
N GLU A 22 -4.36 1.98 -12.20
CA GLU A 22 -2.92 1.76 -12.12
C GLU A 22 -2.34 2.98 -11.43
N VAL A 23 -2.47 3.05 -10.11
CA VAL A 23 -1.78 4.03 -9.30
C VAL A 23 -0.31 3.64 -9.42
N SER A 24 0.51 4.52 -9.97
CA SER A 24 1.91 4.18 -10.21
C SER A 24 2.60 3.87 -8.88
N GLU A 25 3.55 2.94 -8.88
CA GLU A 25 4.41 2.63 -7.72
C GLU A 25 4.97 3.91 -7.07
N LYS A 26 5.33 4.89 -7.90
CA LYS A 26 5.82 6.21 -7.48
C LYS A 26 4.75 7.00 -6.70
N ASP A 27 3.49 6.94 -7.11
CA ASP A 27 2.39 7.65 -6.45
C ASP A 27 2.06 7.01 -5.10
N ASN A 28 2.10 5.68 -5.00
CA ASN A 28 1.94 4.98 -3.72
C ASN A 28 3.08 5.36 -2.76
N LEU A 29 4.33 5.30 -3.21
CA LEU A 29 5.47 5.72 -2.39
C LEU A 29 5.38 7.18 -1.93
N LYS A 30 4.92 8.09 -2.81
CA LYS A 30 4.75 9.51 -2.47
C LYS A 30 3.63 9.71 -1.44
N THR A 31 2.52 8.99 -1.59
CA THR A 31 1.36 9.08 -0.70
C THR A 31 1.70 8.55 0.69
N ILE A 32 2.33 7.37 0.76
CA ILE A 32 2.78 6.78 2.03
C ILE A 32 3.75 7.73 2.74
N LYS A 33 4.76 8.26 2.04
CA LYS A 33 5.71 9.25 2.60
C LYS A 33 5.01 10.46 3.21
N SER A 34 4.02 10.99 2.50
CA SER A 34 3.26 12.15 2.97
C SER A 34 2.43 11.81 4.21
N ALA A 35 1.82 10.62 4.26
CA ALA A 35 1.05 10.17 5.41
C ALA A 35 1.92 9.94 6.66
N VAL A 36 3.08 9.28 6.52
CA VAL A 36 4.01 9.03 7.64
C VAL A 36 4.83 10.25 8.04
N ALA A 37 4.88 11.30 7.21
CA ALA A 37 5.52 12.57 7.54
C ALA A 37 4.70 13.41 8.53
N LYS A 38 3.40 13.14 8.69
CA LYS A 38 2.55 13.81 9.69
C LYS A 38 3.12 13.52 11.09
N LYS A 39 3.48 14.59 11.82
CA LYS A 39 3.97 14.48 13.20
C LYS A 39 2.88 13.83 14.06
N ASN A 40 3.20 12.72 14.71
CA ASN A 40 2.29 11.96 15.58
C ASN A 40 1.05 11.38 14.89
N ILE A 41 1.21 10.67 13.77
CA ILE A 41 0.13 9.83 13.24
C ILE A 41 -0.39 8.88 14.34
N GLU A 42 -1.71 8.79 14.48
CA GLU A 42 -2.34 7.86 15.42
C GLU A 42 -2.45 6.47 14.79
N LYS A 43 -2.52 5.42 15.63
CA LYS A 43 -2.59 4.04 15.17
C LYS A 43 -3.78 3.77 14.25
N GLU A 44 -4.95 4.33 14.57
CA GLU A 44 -6.14 4.19 13.73
C GLU A 44 -5.94 4.81 12.34
N ASN A 45 -5.36 6.01 12.29
CA ASN A 45 -5.06 6.68 11.03
C ASN A 45 -3.97 5.95 10.24
N PHE A 46 -3.00 5.35 10.93
CA PHE A 46 -1.98 4.50 10.30
C PHE A 46 -2.62 3.27 9.63
N GLU A 47 -3.52 2.58 10.33
CA GLU A 47 -4.20 1.39 9.79
C GLU A 47 -5.12 1.71 8.62
N LYS A 48 -5.76 2.89 8.61
CA LYS A 48 -6.65 3.32 7.53
C LYS A 48 -5.93 3.94 6.33
N GLU A 49 -4.92 4.78 6.56
CA GLU A 49 -4.28 5.58 5.50
C GLU A 49 -2.96 4.98 5.00
N VAL A 50 -2.18 4.34 5.87
CA VAL A 50 -0.80 3.92 5.55
C VAL A 50 -0.73 2.44 5.19
N LEU A 51 -1.32 1.59 6.04
CA LEU A 51 -1.21 0.14 5.90
C LEU A 51 -1.73 -0.40 4.55
N PRO A 52 -2.90 0.05 4.01
CA PRO A 52 -3.39 -0.44 2.73
C PRO A 52 -2.44 -0.10 1.58
N LEU A 53 -1.87 1.11 1.57
CA LEU A 53 -0.94 1.54 0.54
C LEU A 53 0.38 0.76 0.57
N VAL A 54 0.88 0.45 1.76
CA VAL A 54 2.06 -0.42 1.95
C VAL A 54 1.77 -1.83 1.45
N GLN A 55 0.58 -2.36 1.71
CA GLN A 55 0.16 -3.68 1.21
C GLN A 55 0.05 -3.69 -0.31
N GLU A 56 -0.52 -2.64 -0.93
CA GLU A 56 -0.56 -2.51 -2.39
C GLU A 56 0.84 -2.47 -3.02
N LEU A 57 1.82 -1.80 -2.40
CA LEU A 57 3.21 -1.84 -2.88
C LEU A 57 3.78 -3.26 -2.80
N TYR A 58 3.56 -3.94 -1.68
CA TYR A 58 4.00 -5.32 -1.48
C TYR A 58 3.35 -6.31 -2.46
N GLU A 59 2.08 -6.11 -2.82
CA GLU A 59 1.40 -6.92 -3.82
C GLU A 59 1.98 -6.71 -5.23
N LYS A 60 2.52 -5.53 -5.53
CA LYS A 60 3.17 -5.24 -6.82
C LYS A 60 4.55 -5.88 -6.93
N ASP A 61 5.36 -5.76 -5.90
CA ASP A 61 6.67 -6.41 -5.82
C ASP A 61 7.01 -6.79 -4.38
N SER A 62 6.69 -8.04 -4.06
CA SER A 62 6.85 -8.55 -2.69
C SER A 62 8.31 -8.66 -2.25
N VAL A 63 9.25 -8.79 -3.19
CA VAL A 63 10.68 -8.88 -2.90
C VAL A 63 11.20 -7.49 -2.57
N LYS A 64 10.96 -6.53 -3.47
CA LYS A 64 11.37 -5.12 -3.32
C LYS A 64 10.76 -4.48 -2.09
N TYR A 65 9.50 -4.75 -1.78
CA TYR A 65 8.78 -4.07 -0.69
C TYR A 65 8.65 -4.89 0.60
N SER A 66 9.39 -5.99 0.74
CA SER A 66 9.29 -6.88 1.91
C SER A 66 9.58 -6.15 3.23
N MET A 67 10.63 -5.34 3.29
CA MET A 67 11.04 -4.63 4.51
C MET A 67 10.01 -3.56 4.90
N ILE A 68 9.56 -2.76 3.94
CA ILE A 68 8.51 -1.75 4.15
C ILE A 68 7.23 -2.39 4.72
N ASN A 69 6.80 -3.51 4.14
CA ASN A 69 5.64 -4.26 4.61
C ASN A 69 5.86 -4.86 6.01
N HIS A 70 7.05 -5.40 6.27
CA HIS A 70 7.40 -5.95 7.57
C HIS A 70 7.33 -4.90 8.68
N ILE A 71 7.95 -3.73 8.47
CA ILE A 71 7.92 -2.62 9.44
C ILE A 71 6.47 -2.15 9.66
N ALA A 72 5.68 -2.01 8.60
CA ALA A 72 4.29 -1.60 8.72
C ALA A 72 3.43 -2.59 9.53
N LYS A 73 3.62 -3.90 9.32
CA LYS A 73 2.94 -4.94 10.12
C LYS A 73 3.39 -4.96 11.57
N LYS A 74 4.66 -4.66 11.85
CA LYS A 74 5.15 -4.48 13.23
C LYS A 74 4.47 -3.29 13.90
N ALA A 75 4.39 -2.15 13.21
CA ALA A 75 3.67 -0.97 13.72
C ALA A 75 2.19 -1.29 14.02
N GLN A 76 1.49 -1.96 13.10
CA GLN A 76 0.09 -2.37 13.28
C GLN A 76 -0.11 -3.23 14.55
N LYS A 77 0.77 -4.18 14.82
CA LYS A 77 0.62 -5.09 15.96
C LYS A 77 1.02 -4.46 17.30
N GLU A 78 1.76 -3.36 17.27
CA GLU A 78 2.30 -2.73 18.47
C GLU A 78 1.19 -2.03 19.30
N LYS A 79 1.20 -2.27 20.62
CA LYS A 79 0.23 -1.70 21.56
C LYS A 79 0.82 -0.50 22.31
N ASN A 80 2.14 -0.49 22.51
CA ASN A 80 2.84 0.61 23.14
C ASN A 80 2.96 1.80 22.17
N LYS A 81 2.47 2.97 22.58
CA LYS A 81 2.44 4.16 21.72
C LYS A 81 3.83 4.65 21.31
N ASP A 82 4.83 4.51 22.17
CA ASP A 82 6.18 4.99 21.88
C ASP A 82 6.92 4.03 20.94
N ILE A 83 6.75 2.72 21.14
CA ILE A 83 7.27 1.72 20.20
C ILE A 83 6.56 1.82 18.84
N PHE A 84 5.26 2.10 18.83
CA PHE A 84 4.51 2.36 17.60
C PHE A 84 5.13 3.57 16.85
N ARG A 85 5.37 4.69 17.53
CA ARG A 85 6.01 5.87 16.95
C ARG A 85 7.41 5.55 16.40
N MET A 86 8.18 4.74 17.11
CA MET A 86 9.50 4.29 16.65
C MET A 86 9.38 3.43 15.37
N ASN A 87 8.42 2.51 15.29
CA ASN A 87 8.18 1.72 14.08
C ASN A 87 7.73 2.60 12.89
N VAL A 88 6.91 3.63 13.12
CA VAL A 88 6.52 4.58 12.08
C VAL A 88 7.72 5.41 11.60
N ALA A 89 8.63 5.79 12.50
CA ALA A 89 9.87 6.48 12.13
C ALA A 89 10.78 5.57 11.27
N ASN A 90 10.96 4.31 11.67
CA ASN A 90 11.71 3.34 10.88
C ASN A 90 11.10 3.14 9.48
N LEU A 91 9.77 3.11 9.38
CA LEU A 91 9.08 3.01 8.10
C LEU A 91 9.39 4.22 7.21
N LYS A 92 9.40 5.43 7.78
CA LYS A 92 9.76 6.65 7.06
C LYS A 92 11.19 6.61 6.54
N ASP A 93 12.13 6.12 7.35
CA ASP A 93 13.54 6.03 6.98
C ASP A 93 13.75 5.01 5.86
N GLU A 94 13.12 3.84 5.97
CA GLU A 94 13.13 2.81 4.92
C GLU A 94 12.55 3.36 3.60
N LEU A 95 11.41 4.04 3.64
CA LEU A 95 10.82 4.67 2.45
C LEU A 95 11.74 5.72 1.81
N ALA A 96 12.55 6.44 2.61
CA ALA A 96 13.50 7.41 2.12
C ALA A 96 14.65 6.75 1.35
N TYR A 97 15.09 5.57 1.77
CA TYR A 97 16.10 4.77 1.07
C TYR A 97 15.66 4.43 -0.36
N TYR A 98 14.45 3.89 -0.55
CA TYR A 98 13.90 3.59 -1.88
C TYR A 98 13.70 4.82 -2.78
N LYS A 99 13.61 6.03 -2.21
CA LYS A 99 13.61 7.26 -3.04
C LYS A 99 14.92 7.40 -3.79
N LYS A 100 16.04 7.19 -3.09
CA LYS A 100 17.38 7.40 -3.59
C LYS A 100 17.73 6.35 -4.64
N GLU A 101 17.33 5.09 -4.44
CA GLU A 101 17.50 4.04 -5.45
C GLU A 101 16.76 4.37 -6.75
N MET A 102 15.48 4.76 -6.69
CA MET A 102 14.72 5.11 -7.91
C MET A 102 15.23 6.36 -8.63
N GLU A 103 15.91 7.28 -7.94
CA GLU A 103 16.56 8.44 -8.56
C GLU A 103 17.94 8.09 -9.14
N ALA A 104 18.62 7.09 -8.59
CA ALA A 104 19.90 6.59 -9.07
C ALA A 104 19.76 5.73 -10.33
N GLU A 105 18.73 4.90 -10.44
CA GLU A 105 18.45 4.05 -11.62
C GLU A 105 18.08 4.83 -12.90
N LYS A 106 17.82 6.15 -12.78
CA LYS A 106 17.44 7.02 -13.90
C LYS A 106 18.59 7.83 -14.49
N LYS A 107 19.80 7.67 -13.96
CA LYS A 107 21.02 8.30 -14.47
C LYS A 107 21.85 7.30 -15.25
#